data_AF-A0A925B1Q5-F1
#
_entry.id   AF-A0A925B1Q5-F1
#
_cell.length_a   1.000
_cell.length_b   1.000
_cell.length_c   1.000
_cell.angle_alpha   90.00
_cell.angle_beta   90.00
_cell.angle_gamma   90.00
#
_symmetry.space_group_name_H-M   'P 1'
#
loop_
_entity.id
_entity.type
_entity.pdbx_description
1 polymer ?
#
loop_
_entity_poly.entity_id
_entity_poly.type
_entity_poly.pdbx_seq_one_letter_code
_entity_poly.pdbx_strand_id
1 'polypeptide(L)'
;MFYRITRNDGGFDTGLKSLRERITEDLPLVENNYNYFKFQIFDAFNNAVETNAAPIAIAQGKFSIDGQSLSHDICLEIDDLDNDTTKLELIFQKNSTLPLKKRLTKIVSKNISDETGEWLVIKVLEGVNYALPSSNKPIGQMIIKREELNRDVVKGADVDLTFEISESKELTIFAYIPMTDQTFRQIYVQDLRDVIPKQLSSEVAMLNYQIKEEIKTAEKNNESETVKALVALEKEAEKLFEASTKLVNDDTSDAKFQIEDSKRQIAQKVDEATKDKRLSKAKTDYATQKEECLAVLESDGNDDEKKAFAETVNQEPIFINSPNHLRIEERAKSLSRLKYGVLWRTPKFLLEMFNRLEGISHTLDKSDIAAGLVFAGNQARENENWEKLREINNKIIDLLPETEQEKHVGIVGIF
;
A
#
# COMPACT_ATOMS: atom_id res chain seq x y z
N MET A 1 -26.31 41.55 43.59
CA MET A 1 -26.63 41.20 42.20
C MET A 1 -26.22 39.75 41.99
N PHE A 2 -27.00 39.04 41.19
CA PHE A 2 -26.79 37.63 40.87
C PHE A 2 -26.61 37.47 39.36
N TYR A 3 -26.01 36.38 38.91
CA TYR A 3 -25.95 36.00 37.51
C TYR A 3 -26.48 34.58 37.31
N ARG A 4 -26.89 34.29 36.07
CA ARG A 4 -27.29 32.96 35.61
C ARG A 4 -26.81 32.78 34.17
N ILE A 5 -26.25 31.60 33.88
CA ILE A 5 -25.90 31.18 32.53
C ILE A 5 -26.78 29.99 32.17
N THR A 6 -27.48 30.08 31.05
CA THR A 6 -28.32 29.00 30.53
C THR A 6 -27.90 28.64 29.11
N ARG A 7 -27.84 27.35 28.79
CA ARG A 7 -27.68 26.88 27.41
C ARG A 7 -29.05 26.89 26.70
N ASN A 8 -29.07 27.34 25.46
CA ASN A 8 -30.32 27.62 24.74
C ASN A 8 -31.19 26.37 24.47
N ASP A 9 -30.59 25.19 24.52
CA ASP A 9 -31.28 23.88 24.40
C ASP A 9 -31.87 23.39 25.73
N GLY A 10 -31.69 24.14 26.83
CA GLY A 10 -32.14 23.78 28.17
C GLY A 10 -31.30 22.71 28.87
N GLY A 11 -30.22 22.22 28.27
CA GLY A 11 -29.40 21.14 28.83
C GLY A 11 -28.40 21.57 29.89
N PHE A 12 -28.28 22.87 30.16
CA PHE A 12 -27.40 23.40 31.20
C PHE A 12 -27.90 24.72 31.78
N ASP A 13 -27.79 24.86 33.10
CA ASP A 13 -28.18 26.04 33.86
C ASP A 13 -27.35 26.14 35.15
N THR A 14 -26.68 27.27 35.36
CA THR A 14 -25.89 27.50 36.57
C THR A 14 -26.75 27.80 37.81
N GLY A 15 -28.04 28.11 37.63
CA GLY A 15 -28.86 28.75 38.66
C GLY A 15 -28.40 30.18 38.96
N LEU A 16 -29.05 30.81 39.96
CA LEU A 16 -28.68 32.16 40.42
C LEU A 16 -27.46 32.08 41.34
N LYS A 17 -26.34 32.65 40.90
CA LYS A 17 -25.09 32.74 41.66
C LYS A 17 -24.73 34.20 41.94
N SER A 18 -24.02 34.47 43.03
CA SER A 18 -23.62 35.84 43.40
C SER A 18 -22.60 36.41 42.42
N LEU A 19 -22.88 37.59 41.87
CA LEU A 19 -21.99 38.28 40.93
C LEU A 19 -20.78 38.89 41.68
N ARG A 20 -19.58 38.65 41.14
CA ARG A 20 -18.29 39.20 41.60
C ARG A 20 -17.57 39.84 40.41
N GLU A 21 -16.49 40.60 40.66
CA GLU A 21 -15.69 41.25 39.60
C GLU A 21 -15.15 40.26 38.55
N ARG A 22 -14.83 39.02 38.98
CA ARG A 22 -14.44 37.92 38.09
C ARG A 22 -15.21 36.67 38.48
N ILE A 23 -15.78 36.01 37.47
CA ILE A 23 -16.48 34.73 37.59
C ILE A 23 -15.78 33.68 36.73
N THR A 24 -15.88 32.42 37.11
CA THR A 24 -15.35 31.28 36.34
C THR A 24 -16.37 30.16 36.46
N GLU A 25 -16.78 29.62 35.31
CA GLU A 25 -17.82 28.60 35.21
C GLU A 25 -17.41 27.60 34.15
N ASP A 26 -17.64 26.32 34.43
CA ASP A 26 -17.45 25.24 33.46
C ASP A 26 -18.73 25.07 32.64
N LEU A 27 -18.61 25.22 31.32
CA LEU A 27 -19.73 25.14 30.39
C LEU A 27 -19.71 23.79 29.67
N PRO A 28 -20.63 22.85 29.97
CA PRO A 28 -20.68 21.57 29.27
C PRO A 28 -21.13 21.78 27.83
N LEU A 29 -20.34 21.26 26.89
CA LEU A 29 -20.58 21.36 25.46
C LEU A 29 -21.17 20.05 24.92
N VAL A 30 -22.07 20.17 23.96
CA VAL A 30 -22.55 19.06 23.14
C VAL A 30 -21.64 18.92 21.92
N GLU A 31 -21.10 17.71 21.74
CA GLU A 31 -20.23 17.37 20.61
C GLU A 31 -20.94 17.61 19.26
N ASN A 32 -20.16 18.00 18.25
CA ASN A 32 -20.59 18.27 16.88
C ASN A 32 -21.72 19.30 16.74
N ASN A 33 -21.79 20.27 17.66
CA ASN A 33 -22.85 21.26 17.68
C ASN A 33 -22.38 22.68 18.02
N TYR A 34 -23.24 23.66 17.73
CA TYR A 34 -23.10 25.03 18.21
C TYR A 34 -23.77 25.15 19.57
N ASN A 35 -22.98 25.40 20.59
CA ASN A 35 -23.44 25.58 21.96
C ASN A 35 -23.63 27.08 22.21
N TYR A 36 -24.88 27.51 22.33
CA TYR A 36 -25.22 28.90 22.63
C TYR A 36 -25.59 29.05 24.10
N PHE A 37 -24.91 29.97 24.79
CA PHE A 37 -25.16 30.31 26.17
C PHE A 37 -25.61 31.76 26.30
N LYS A 38 -26.59 31.96 27.17
CA LYS A 38 -27.10 33.28 27.53
C LYS A 38 -26.65 33.63 28.94
N PHE A 39 -25.95 34.74 29.08
CA PHE A 39 -25.56 35.31 30.37
C PHE A 39 -26.58 36.39 30.76
N GLN A 40 -27.13 36.29 31.98
CA GLN A 40 -28.13 37.23 32.49
C GLN A 40 -27.76 37.66 33.91
N ILE A 41 -27.94 38.95 34.23
CA ILE A 41 -27.74 39.51 35.56
C ILE A 41 -29.10 39.84 36.19
N PHE A 42 -29.22 39.60 37.49
CA PHE A 42 -30.41 39.88 38.30
C PHE A 42 -30.09 40.79 39.48
N ASP A 43 -31.04 41.66 39.82
CA ASP A 43 -30.96 42.51 41.01
C ASP A 43 -31.31 41.74 42.30
N ALA A 44 -31.37 42.43 43.45
CA ALA A 44 -31.73 41.82 44.73
C ALA A 44 -33.22 41.40 44.83
N PHE A 45 -34.06 41.88 43.92
CA PHE A 45 -35.50 41.57 43.82
C PHE A 45 -35.78 40.54 42.70
N ASN A 46 -34.74 39.95 42.12
CA ASN A 46 -34.78 38.98 41.03
C ASN A 46 -35.33 39.55 39.71
N ASN A 47 -35.26 40.86 39.50
CA ASN A 47 -35.51 41.46 38.20
C ASN A 47 -34.27 41.36 37.32
N ALA A 48 -34.46 41.05 36.04
CA ALA A 48 -33.37 41.03 35.07
C ALA A 48 -32.85 42.45 34.84
N VAL A 49 -31.54 42.62 34.98
CA VAL A 49 -30.84 43.86 34.67
C VAL A 49 -30.41 43.80 33.21
N GLU A 50 -30.75 44.83 32.43
CA GLU A 50 -30.28 44.91 31.04
C GLU A 50 -28.76 45.05 31.01
N THR A 51 -28.12 44.18 30.22
CA THR A 51 -26.68 44.16 30.02
C THR A 51 -26.39 44.06 28.53
N ASN A 52 -25.31 44.69 28.07
CA ASN A 52 -24.83 44.57 26.70
C ASN A 52 -23.97 43.30 26.50
N ALA A 53 -24.20 42.24 27.28
CA ALA A 53 -23.44 41.01 27.15
C ALA A 53 -23.84 40.31 25.84
N ALA A 54 -22.87 40.13 24.95
CA ALA A 54 -23.09 39.37 23.72
C ALA A 54 -23.41 37.90 24.05
N PRO A 55 -24.24 37.22 23.24
CA PRO A 55 -24.45 35.78 23.41
C PRO A 55 -23.13 35.03 23.23
N ILE A 56 -22.86 34.09 24.13
CA ILE A 56 -21.65 33.27 24.08
C ILE A 56 -21.96 32.10 23.15
N ALA A 57 -21.26 32.02 22.02
CA ALA A 57 -21.38 30.92 21.07
C ALA A 57 -20.07 30.12 21.03
N ILE A 58 -20.14 28.83 21.36
CA ILE A 58 -18.99 27.92 21.36
C ILE A 58 -19.30 26.76 20.40
N ALA A 59 -18.54 26.66 19.31
CA ALA A 59 -18.63 25.53 18.39
C ALA A 59 -17.70 24.41 18.86
N GLN A 60 -18.24 23.21 19.03
CA GLN A 60 -17.45 22.01 19.32
C GLN A 60 -17.57 21.07 18.12
N GLY A 61 -16.47 20.81 17.41
CA GLY A 61 -16.41 19.86 16.29
C GLY A 61 -17.03 20.30 14.95
N LYS A 62 -17.41 21.59 14.79
CA LYS A 62 -18.04 22.09 13.55
C LYS A 62 -17.19 23.03 12.67
N PHE A 63 -16.01 23.42 13.12
CA PHE A 63 -15.10 24.25 12.31
C PHE A 63 -13.75 23.56 12.11
N SER A 64 -13.60 22.90 10.95
CA SER A 64 -12.31 22.65 10.31
C SER A 64 -12.12 23.72 9.22
N ILE A 65 -11.83 24.96 9.62
CA ILE A 65 -11.32 25.95 8.65
C ILE A 65 -9.84 25.58 8.53
N ASP A 66 -9.51 24.87 7.44
CA ASP A 66 -8.24 24.22 7.12
C ASP A 66 -7.93 22.96 7.94
N GLY A 67 -8.59 21.84 7.58
CA GLY A 67 -8.16 20.52 8.05
C GLY A 67 -6.68 20.30 7.71
N GLN A 68 -5.90 19.80 8.68
CA GLN A 68 -4.47 19.57 8.48
C GLN A 68 -4.27 18.66 7.26
N SER A 69 -3.40 19.08 6.34
CA SER A 69 -3.07 18.28 5.16
C SER A 69 -1.91 17.32 5.44
N LEU A 70 -1.92 16.15 4.82
CA LEU A 70 -0.80 15.21 4.88
C LEU A 70 0.48 15.83 4.29
N SER A 71 1.60 15.66 5.01
CA SER A 71 2.94 16.13 4.62
C SER A 71 3.56 15.33 3.48
N HIS A 72 3.31 14.02 3.48
CA HIS A 72 3.87 13.04 2.56
C HIS A 72 2.80 12.02 2.16
N ASP A 73 3.11 11.17 1.19
CA ASP A 73 2.24 10.05 0.83
C ASP A 73 2.27 9.01 1.94
N ILE A 74 1.12 8.37 2.17
CA ILE A 74 0.97 7.24 3.07
C ILE A 74 0.81 6.00 2.21
N CYS A 75 1.70 5.03 2.36
CA CYS A 75 1.81 3.86 1.50
C CYS A 75 1.76 2.56 2.31
N LEU A 76 1.21 1.52 1.70
CA LEU A 76 1.28 0.15 2.17
C LEU A 76 2.52 -0.51 1.54
N GLU A 77 3.33 -1.19 2.35
CA GLU A 77 4.35 -2.10 1.82
C GLU A 77 3.69 -3.40 1.36
N ILE A 78 3.88 -3.76 0.09
CA ILE A 78 3.36 -4.98 -0.51
C ILE A 78 4.49 -5.79 -1.17
N ASP A 79 4.32 -7.10 -1.21
CA ASP A 79 5.26 -7.98 -1.90
C ASP A 79 5.22 -7.74 -3.42
N ASP A 80 6.40 -7.70 -4.04
CA ASP A 80 6.60 -7.61 -5.48
C ASP A 80 7.23 -8.90 -5.99
N LEU A 81 6.37 -9.89 -6.23
CA LEU A 81 6.75 -11.25 -6.65
C LEU A 81 7.52 -11.27 -7.98
N ASP A 82 7.28 -10.29 -8.86
CA ASP A 82 7.98 -10.15 -10.14
C ASP A 82 9.49 -9.89 -9.95
N ASN A 83 9.85 -9.19 -8.86
CA ASN A 83 11.20 -8.71 -8.59
C ASN A 83 11.79 -9.28 -7.29
N ASP A 84 11.14 -10.27 -6.66
CA ASP A 84 11.55 -10.88 -5.39
C ASP A 84 11.87 -9.85 -4.29
N THR A 85 11.14 -8.74 -4.29
CA THR A 85 11.34 -7.58 -3.40
C THR A 85 10.00 -7.06 -2.89
N THR A 86 9.98 -5.93 -2.17
CA THR A 86 8.75 -5.23 -1.78
C THR A 86 8.63 -3.89 -2.50
N LYS A 87 7.40 -3.42 -2.71
CA LYS A 87 7.08 -2.12 -3.29
C LYS A 87 6.04 -1.39 -2.47
N LEU A 88 5.82 -0.13 -2.82
CA LEU A 88 4.88 0.74 -2.12
C LEU A 88 3.60 0.92 -2.93
N GLU A 89 2.47 0.75 -2.26
CA GLU A 89 1.16 1.05 -2.82
C GLU A 89 0.56 2.26 -2.11
N LEU A 90 0.14 3.26 -2.89
CA LEU A 90 -0.40 4.50 -2.36
C LEU A 90 -1.76 4.27 -1.67
N ILE A 91 -1.82 4.56 -0.36
CA ILE A 91 -3.06 4.62 0.40
C ILE A 91 -3.63 6.03 0.30
N PHE A 92 -2.93 7.03 0.82
CA PHE A 92 -3.33 8.43 0.82
C PHE A 92 -2.27 9.32 0.18
N GLN A 93 -2.70 10.24 -0.68
CA GLN A 93 -1.80 11.16 -1.35
C GLN A 93 -1.42 12.33 -0.44
N LYS A 94 -0.19 12.82 -0.56
CA LYS A 94 0.27 14.08 0.02
C LYS A 94 -0.74 15.21 -0.27
N ASN A 95 -0.87 16.13 0.67
CA ASN A 95 -1.81 17.26 0.68
C ASN A 95 -3.30 16.87 0.83
N SER A 96 -3.62 15.58 1.00
CA SER A 96 -4.99 15.19 1.33
C SER A 96 -5.37 15.75 2.71
N THR A 97 -6.56 16.34 2.80
CA THR A 97 -7.11 16.96 4.01
C THR A 97 -7.62 15.89 4.97
N LEU A 98 -7.17 15.92 6.22
CA LEU A 98 -7.64 15.01 7.27
C LEU A 98 -9.05 15.40 7.76
N PRO A 99 -9.87 14.44 8.25
CA PRO A 99 -9.58 13.01 8.40
C PRO A 99 -9.74 12.21 7.09
N LEU A 100 -9.04 11.08 6.97
CA LEU A 100 -9.03 10.23 5.78
C LEU A 100 -9.39 8.78 6.09
N LYS A 101 -10.06 8.11 5.15
CA LYS A 101 -10.41 6.69 5.24
C LYS A 101 -10.28 6.01 3.88
N LYS A 102 -9.67 4.83 3.82
CA LYS A 102 -9.56 4.01 2.61
C LYS A 102 -9.64 2.53 2.96
N ARG A 103 -10.38 1.77 2.14
CA ARG A 103 -10.46 0.30 2.21
C ARG A 103 -9.78 -0.32 1.00
N LEU A 104 -9.02 -1.39 1.22
CA LEU A 104 -8.28 -2.15 0.23
C LEU A 104 -8.42 -3.64 0.56
N THR A 105 -8.55 -4.48 -0.46
CA THR A 105 -8.47 -5.94 -0.30
C THR A 105 -7.11 -6.38 -0.83
N LYS A 106 -6.42 -7.24 -0.07
CA LYS A 106 -5.11 -7.79 -0.42
C LYS A 106 -5.12 -9.29 -0.22
N ILE A 107 -4.23 -9.98 -0.92
CA ILE A 107 -4.08 -11.41 -0.86
C ILE A 107 -2.87 -11.75 0.01
N VAL A 108 -2.99 -12.74 0.88
CA VAL A 108 -1.86 -13.23 1.69
C VAL A 108 -0.87 -13.97 0.80
N SER A 109 0.41 -13.58 0.86
CA SER A 109 1.48 -14.14 0.03
C SER A 109 2.06 -15.47 0.53
N LYS A 110 1.75 -15.87 1.77
CA LYS A 110 2.30 -17.05 2.47
C LYS A 110 1.27 -17.81 3.30
N ASN A 111 1.54 -19.09 3.55
CA ASN A 111 0.76 -19.90 4.50
C ASN A 111 1.15 -19.56 5.95
N ILE A 112 0.16 -19.24 6.77
CA ILE A 112 0.31 -18.95 8.20
C ILE A 112 -0.28 -20.12 8.99
N SER A 113 0.60 -20.98 9.49
CA SER A 113 0.27 -22.21 10.22
C SER A 113 1.32 -22.47 11.30
N ASP A 114 1.01 -23.38 12.23
CA ASP A 114 1.97 -23.79 13.27
C ASP A 114 3.22 -24.46 12.67
N GLU A 115 3.08 -25.10 11.50
CA GLU A 115 4.18 -25.76 10.79
C GLU A 115 5.12 -24.75 10.10
N THR A 116 4.56 -23.66 9.56
CA THR A 116 5.35 -22.64 8.86
C THR A 116 6.00 -21.65 9.82
N GLY A 117 5.37 -21.35 10.97
CA GLY A 117 5.86 -20.36 11.93
C GLY A 117 5.90 -18.92 11.37
N GLU A 118 5.24 -18.69 10.24
CA GLU A 118 5.13 -17.39 9.57
C GLU A 118 4.06 -16.50 10.24
N TRP A 119 4.09 -15.20 9.97
CA TRP A 119 3.11 -14.23 10.48
C TRP A 119 2.67 -13.27 9.38
N LEU A 120 1.49 -12.66 9.52
CA LEU A 120 1.03 -11.61 8.63
C LEU A 120 1.58 -10.27 9.10
N VAL A 121 2.29 -9.54 8.22
CA VAL A 121 2.77 -8.19 8.49
C VAL A 121 2.06 -7.19 7.60
N ILE A 122 1.43 -6.20 8.20
CA ILE A 122 0.84 -5.05 7.50
C ILE A 122 1.64 -3.82 7.93
N LYS A 123 2.50 -3.33 7.04
CA LYS A 123 3.41 -2.21 7.32
C LYS A 123 3.03 -0.97 6.50
N VAL A 124 2.81 0.14 7.20
CA VAL A 124 2.41 1.42 6.63
C VAL A 124 3.56 2.40 6.79
N LEU A 125 3.91 3.05 5.68
CA LEU A 125 5.06 3.93 5.54
C LEU A 125 4.61 5.32 5.10
N GLU A 126 5.26 6.36 5.61
CA GLU A 126 5.12 7.75 5.18
C GLU A 126 6.35 8.16 4.36
N GLY A 127 6.15 8.66 3.14
CA GLY A 127 7.25 9.14 2.30
C GLY A 127 6.88 9.28 0.82
N VAL A 128 7.81 8.93 -0.06
CA VAL A 128 7.60 9.00 -1.52
C VAL A 128 7.12 7.64 -2.01
N ASN A 129 5.97 7.60 -2.70
CA ASN A 129 5.33 6.33 -3.10
C ASN A 129 6.06 5.52 -4.18
N TYR A 130 6.97 6.13 -4.94
CA TYR A 130 7.79 5.45 -5.95
C TYR A 130 9.25 5.24 -5.51
N ALA A 131 9.58 5.56 -4.26
CA ALA A 131 10.89 5.28 -3.70
C ALA A 131 10.98 3.85 -3.14
N LEU A 132 12.17 3.42 -2.76
CA LEU A 132 12.38 2.15 -2.06
C LEU A 132 11.62 2.13 -0.72
N PRO A 133 10.92 1.04 -0.34
CA PRO A 133 10.21 0.97 0.94
C PRO A 133 11.09 1.32 2.15
N SER A 134 12.33 0.84 2.16
CA SER A 134 13.33 1.10 3.21
C SER A 134 13.73 2.58 3.36
N SER A 135 13.45 3.42 2.36
CA SER A 135 13.76 4.86 2.38
C SER A 135 12.69 5.70 3.07
N ASN A 136 11.49 5.13 3.26
CA ASN A 136 10.35 5.81 3.86
C ASN A 136 10.26 5.55 5.37
N LYS A 137 9.55 6.43 6.08
CA LYS A 137 9.40 6.37 7.53
C LYS A 137 8.28 5.38 7.89
N PRO A 138 8.52 4.33 8.69
CA PRO A 138 7.43 3.48 9.17
C PRO A 138 6.56 4.28 10.16
N ILE A 139 5.24 4.24 9.96
CA ILE A 139 4.26 4.92 10.83
C ILE A 139 3.24 3.97 11.45
N GLY A 140 3.20 2.71 11.01
CA GLY A 140 2.39 1.66 11.62
C GLY A 140 2.85 0.29 11.15
N GLN A 141 2.85 -0.68 12.07
CA GLN A 141 3.20 -2.07 11.77
C GLN A 141 2.31 -3.00 12.59
N MET A 142 1.35 -3.65 11.93
CA MET A 142 0.47 -4.63 12.53
C MET A 142 1.04 -6.01 12.21
N ILE A 143 1.34 -6.79 13.25
CA ILE A 143 1.83 -8.16 13.13
C ILE A 143 0.74 -9.05 13.71
N ILE A 144 0.17 -9.93 12.89
CA ILE A 144 -0.80 -10.92 13.32
C ILE A 144 -0.10 -12.28 13.29
N LYS A 145 0.15 -12.83 14.47
CA LYS A 145 0.83 -14.12 14.60
C LYS A 145 -0.16 -15.28 14.50
N ARG A 146 0.38 -16.49 14.30
CA ARG A 146 -0.43 -17.70 14.23
C ARG A 146 -1.26 -17.93 15.50
N GLU A 147 -0.74 -17.62 16.67
CA GLU A 147 -1.44 -17.83 17.95
C GLU A 147 -2.68 -16.93 18.13
N GLU A 148 -2.76 -15.83 17.37
CA GLU A 148 -3.88 -14.89 17.38
C GLU A 148 -4.98 -15.29 16.38
N LEU A 149 -4.71 -16.29 15.52
CA LEU A 149 -5.63 -16.78 14.51
C LEU A 149 -6.39 -18.01 15.00
N ASN A 150 -7.70 -18.03 14.73
CA ASN A 150 -8.58 -19.14 15.10
C ASN A 150 -8.33 -20.41 14.27
N ARG A 151 -7.70 -20.27 13.10
CA ARG A 151 -7.36 -21.35 12.17
C ARG A 151 -6.20 -20.91 11.28
N ASP A 152 -5.61 -21.86 10.58
CA ASP A 152 -4.57 -21.57 9.59
C ASP A 152 -5.11 -20.68 8.47
N VAL A 153 -4.29 -19.75 8.02
CA VAL A 153 -4.57 -18.90 6.86
C VAL A 153 -3.69 -19.38 5.73
N VAL A 154 -4.31 -19.77 4.62
CA VAL A 154 -3.57 -20.19 3.44
C VAL A 154 -3.14 -18.97 2.61
N LYS A 155 -2.03 -19.12 1.91
CA LYS A 155 -1.66 -18.26 0.79
C LYS A 155 -2.85 -18.18 -0.18
N GLY A 156 -3.10 -17.00 -0.73
CA GLY A 156 -4.26 -16.77 -1.60
C GLY A 156 -5.50 -16.29 -0.84
N ALA A 157 -5.52 -16.34 0.49
CA ALA A 157 -6.64 -15.81 1.27
C ALA A 157 -6.73 -14.28 1.17
N ASP A 158 -7.96 -13.76 1.09
CA ASP A 158 -8.21 -12.34 1.12
C ASP A 158 -8.03 -11.75 2.53
N VAL A 159 -7.57 -10.51 2.59
CA VAL A 159 -7.49 -9.67 3.78
C VAL A 159 -8.04 -8.30 3.41
N ASP A 160 -9.13 -7.93 4.08
CA ASP A 160 -9.76 -6.63 3.94
C ASP A 160 -9.13 -5.65 4.92
N LEU A 161 -8.37 -4.71 4.38
CA LEU A 161 -7.67 -3.67 5.11
C LEU A 161 -8.46 -2.37 5.06
N THR A 162 -8.68 -1.74 6.21
CA THR A 162 -9.19 -0.37 6.29
C THR A 162 -8.18 0.50 7.03
N PHE A 163 -7.76 1.58 6.38
CA PHE A 163 -6.84 2.56 6.94
C PHE A 163 -7.63 3.83 7.23
N GLU A 164 -7.47 4.38 8.43
CA GLU A 164 -8.08 5.63 8.86
C GLU A 164 -7.00 6.54 9.45
N ILE A 165 -7.00 7.82 9.09
CA ILE A 165 -6.16 8.84 9.72
C ILE A 165 -7.07 9.92 10.29
N SER A 166 -7.00 10.12 11.60
CA SER A 166 -7.78 11.14 12.31
C SER A 166 -7.26 12.55 12.02
N GLU A 167 -8.01 13.58 12.44
CA GLU A 167 -7.52 14.97 12.43
C GLU A 167 -6.26 15.16 13.30
N SER A 168 -6.09 14.34 14.35
CA SER A 168 -4.90 14.31 15.22
C SER A 168 -3.74 13.50 14.63
N LYS A 169 -3.81 13.06 13.36
CA LYS A 169 -2.81 12.21 12.69
C LYS A 169 -2.62 10.83 13.31
N GLU A 170 -3.62 10.32 14.03
CA GLU A 170 -3.60 8.95 14.51
C GLU A 170 -3.94 8.00 13.36
N LEU A 171 -3.05 7.06 13.07
CA LEU A 171 -3.28 6.02 12.08
C LEU A 171 -4.00 4.84 12.75
N THR A 172 -5.18 4.50 12.28
CA THR A 172 -5.86 3.25 12.65
C THR A 172 -5.83 2.29 11.47
N ILE A 173 -5.32 1.09 11.72
CA ILE A 173 -5.34 -0.03 10.78
C ILE A 173 -6.39 -1.03 11.28
N PHE A 174 -7.33 -1.40 10.41
CA PHE A 174 -8.22 -2.53 10.60
C PHE A 174 -7.88 -3.60 9.56
N ALA A 175 -7.77 -4.85 10.00
CA ALA A 175 -7.58 -5.99 9.12
C ALA A 175 -8.66 -7.02 9.41
N TYR A 176 -9.54 -7.27 8.43
CA TYR A 176 -10.52 -8.35 8.49
C TYR A 176 -10.06 -9.50 7.60
N ILE A 177 -10.02 -10.71 8.17
CA ILE A 177 -9.63 -11.92 7.46
C ILE A 177 -10.90 -12.77 7.31
N PRO A 178 -11.57 -12.77 6.13
CA PRO A 178 -12.82 -13.51 5.92
C PRO A 178 -12.67 -15.01 6.19
N MET A 179 -11.50 -15.59 5.87
CA MET A 179 -11.23 -17.01 6.06
C MET A 179 -11.34 -17.47 7.52
N THR A 180 -10.92 -16.62 8.47
CA THR A 180 -10.98 -16.91 9.90
C THR A 180 -12.15 -16.21 10.61
N ASP A 181 -12.85 -15.32 9.90
CA ASP A 181 -13.87 -14.41 10.40
C ASP A 181 -13.38 -13.59 11.61
N GLN A 182 -12.16 -13.07 11.51
CA GLN A 182 -11.53 -12.26 12.58
C GLN A 182 -11.23 -10.85 12.10
N THR A 183 -11.41 -9.88 12.99
CA THR A 183 -11.01 -8.49 12.78
C THR A 183 -9.96 -8.08 13.80
N PHE A 184 -8.86 -7.54 13.30
CA PHE A 184 -7.79 -6.95 14.09
C PHE A 184 -7.84 -5.43 13.94
N ARG A 185 -7.57 -4.71 15.03
CA ARG A 185 -7.54 -3.25 15.05
C ARG A 185 -6.33 -2.79 15.83
N GLN A 186 -5.52 -1.93 15.23
CA GLN A 186 -4.37 -1.32 15.89
C GLN A 186 -4.31 0.17 15.58
N ILE A 187 -4.00 0.96 16.60
CA ILE A 187 -3.92 2.42 16.54
C ILE A 187 -2.46 2.80 16.78
N TYR A 188 -1.93 3.66 15.92
CA TYR A 188 -0.57 4.18 15.99
C TYR A 188 -0.60 5.69 16.09
N VAL A 189 0.11 6.20 17.08
CA VAL A 189 0.36 7.63 17.23
C VAL A 189 1.72 7.91 16.58
N GLN A 190 1.74 8.74 15.53
CA GLN A 190 2.92 8.93 14.66
C GLN A 190 4.21 9.41 15.37
N ASP A 191 4.09 9.89 16.61
CA ASP A 191 5.21 10.37 17.42
C ASP A 191 5.88 9.26 18.27
N LEU A 192 5.19 8.14 18.50
CA LEU A 192 5.72 7.00 19.26
C LEU A 192 6.32 5.99 18.27
N ARG A 193 7.65 6.05 18.11
CA ARG A 193 8.38 5.08 17.29
C ARG A 193 8.52 3.77 18.06
N ASP A 194 7.91 2.71 17.56
CA ASP A 194 8.23 1.35 17.98
C ASP A 194 9.28 0.75 17.03
N VAL A 195 10.48 0.49 17.56
CA VAL A 195 11.56 -0.17 16.83
C VAL A 195 11.88 -1.48 17.51
N ILE A 196 11.69 -2.59 16.79
CA ILE A 196 12.00 -3.95 17.25
C ILE A 196 13.43 -4.30 16.84
N PRO A 197 14.39 -4.47 17.78
CA PRO A 197 15.80 -4.67 17.45
C PRO A 197 16.09 -5.88 16.55
N LYS A 198 15.36 -7.01 16.73
CA LYS A 198 15.51 -8.21 15.87
C LYS A 198 15.13 -7.95 14.41
N GLN A 199 14.07 -7.18 14.18
CA GLN A 199 13.64 -6.85 12.83
C GLN A 199 14.62 -5.88 12.20
N LEU A 200 15.15 -4.93 12.97
CA LEU A 200 16.10 -3.94 12.49
C LEU A 200 17.38 -4.58 11.93
N SER A 201 17.94 -5.59 12.61
CA SER A 201 19.14 -6.27 12.11
C SER A 201 18.88 -7.04 10.81
N SER A 202 17.73 -7.72 10.70
CA SER A 202 17.30 -8.38 9.47
C SER A 202 17.07 -7.38 8.33
N GLU A 203 16.42 -6.25 8.59
CA GLU A 203 16.18 -5.20 7.59
C GLU A 203 17.51 -4.59 7.10
N VAL A 204 18.49 -4.39 7.98
CA VAL A 204 19.82 -3.90 7.60
C VAL A 204 20.59 -4.94 6.78
N ALA A 205 20.47 -6.22 7.11
CA ALA A 205 21.04 -7.29 6.30
C ALA A 205 20.46 -7.32 4.88
N MET A 206 19.13 -7.17 4.78
CA MET A 206 18.44 -7.10 3.49
C MET A 206 18.88 -5.88 2.68
N LEU A 207 19.02 -4.71 3.32
CA LEU A 207 19.54 -3.50 2.65
C LEU A 207 20.96 -3.73 2.11
N ASN A 208 21.85 -4.36 2.89
CA ASN A 208 23.20 -4.70 2.43
C ASN A 208 23.19 -5.64 1.22
N TYR A 209 22.33 -6.65 1.25
CA TYR A 209 22.16 -7.57 0.13
C TYR A 209 21.69 -6.84 -1.13
N GLN A 210 20.67 -5.97 -1.00
CA GLN A 210 20.17 -5.16 -2.11
C GLN A 210 21.25 -4.23 -2.69
N ILE A 211 22.04 -3.57 -1.85
CA ILE A 211 23.16 -2.72 -2.31
C ILE A 211 24.17 -3.55 -3.10
N LYS A 212 24.51 -4.76 -2.64
CA LYS A 212 25.44 -5.66 -3.33
C LYS A 212 24.93 -6.09 -4.71
N GLU A 213 23.65 -6.44 -4.82
CA GLU A 213 23.03 -6.77 -6.10
C GLU A 213 22.97 -5.56 -7.06
N GLU A 214 22.69 -4.37 -6.53
CA GLU A 214 22.72 -3.13 -7.30
C GLU A 214 24.13 -2.81 -7.83
N ILE A 215 25.18 -2.99 -7.01
CA ILE A 215 26.59 -2.83 -7.44
C ILE A 215 26.90 -3.78 -8.59
N LYS A 216 26.60 -5.08 -8.46
CA LYS A 216 26.83 -6.07 -9.52
C LYS A 216 26.14 -5.67 -10.82
N THR A 217 24.94 -5.13 -10.73
CA THR A 217 24.18 -4.71 -11.91
C THR A 217 24.77 -3.46 -12.54
N ALA A 218 25.17 -2.47 -11.73
CA ALA A 218 25.81 -1.25 -12.19
C ALA A 218 27.18 -1.53 -12.84
N GLU A 219 27.94 -2.50 -12.33
CA GLU A 219 29.19 -2.98 -12.94
C GLU A 219 28.94 -3.60 -14.32
N LYS A 220 27.92 -4.45 -14.46
CA LYS A 220 27.51 -5.03 -15.76
C LYS A 220 27.12 -3.96 -16.77
N ASN A 221 26.49 -2.88 -16.31
CA ASN A 221 26.05 -1.76 -17.15
C ASN A 221 27.16 -0.72 -17.41
N ASN A 222 28.37 -0.90 -16.87
CA ASN A 222 29.50 0.03 -16.95
C ASN A 222 29.22 1.43 -16.37
N GLU A 223 28.38 1.53 -15.34
CA GLU A 223 28.01 2.80 -14.70
C GLU A 223 29.01 3.17 -13.58
N SER A 224 30.20 3.64 -13.95
CA SER A 224 31.31 3.84 -12.99
C SER A 224 31.00 4.81 -11.84
N GLU A 225 30.15 5.81 -12.05
CA GLU A 225 29.77 6.78 -11.02
C GLU A 225 28.79 6.18 -9.99
N THR A 226 27.78 5.42 -10.44
CA THR A 226 26.83 4.75 -9.54
C THR A 226 27.52 3.65 -8.74
N VAL A 227 28.44 2.89 -9.35
CA VAL A 227 29.27 1.90 -8.64
C VAL A 227 30.05 2.54 -7.50
N LYS A 228 30.75 3.67 -7.75
CA LYS A 228 31.51 4.36 -6.71
C LYS A 228 30.63 4.83 -5.54
N ALA A 229 29.45 5.39 -5.86
CA ALA A 229 28.50 5.81 -4.85
C ALA A 229 27.98 4.63 -4.03
N LEU A 230 27.55 3.55 -4.69
CA LEU A 230 27.01 2.36 -4.03
C LEU A 230 28.05 1.63 -3.17
N VAL A 231 29.31 1.52 -3.60
CA VAL A 231 30.40 0.92 -2.80
C VAL A 231 30.70 1.75 -1.54
N ALA A 232 30.56 3.07 -1.59
CA ALA A 232 30.68 3.89 -0.38
C ALA A 232 29.53 3.63 0.60
N LEU A 233 28.30 3.47 0.09
CA LEU A 233 27.10 3.17 0.87
C LEU A 233 27.14 1.75 1.46
N GLU A 234 27.67 0.78 0.73
CA GLU A 234 27.90 -0.58 1.22
C GLU A 234 28.78 -0.58 2.47
N LYS A 235 29.88 0.18 2.47
CA LYS A 235 30.75 0.31 3.65
C LYS A 235 30.06 0.97 4.84
N GLU A 236 29.19 1.96 4.60
CA GLU A 236 28.37 2.56 5.65
C GLU A 236 27.36 1.54 6.21
N ALA A 237 26.73 0.75 5.35
CA ALA A 237 25.72 -0.24 5.70
C ALA A 237 26.31 -1.47 6.40
N GLU A 238 27.55 -1.89 6.07
CA GLU A 238 28.26 -2.95 6.77
C GLU A 238 28.61 -2.54 8.21
N LYS A 239 29.09 -1.31 8.42
CA LYS A 239 29.31 -0.76 9.78
C LYS A 239 28.02 -0.69 10.58
N LEU A 240 26.93 -0.30 9.93
CA LEU A 240 25.62 -0.23 10.55
C LEU A 240 25.11 -1.63 10.92
N PHE A 241 25.36 -2.63 10.09
CA PHE A 241 25.05 -4.03 10.38
C PHE A 241 25.80 -4.54 11.61
N GLU A 242 27.11 -4.28 11.71
CA GLU A 242 27.91 -4.61 12.90
C GLU A 242 27.39 -3.91 14.17
N ALA A 243 26.89 -2.68 14.05
CA ALA A 243 26.25 -1.98 15.16
C ALA A 243 24.89 -2.61 15.54
N SER A 244 24.08 -2.99 14.55
CA SER A 244 22.76 -3.58 14.74
C SER A 244 22.81 -4.97 15.41
N THR A 245 23.84 -5.77 15.09
CA THR A 245 24.04 -7.11 15.67
C THR A 245 24.48 -7.08 17.14
N LYS A 246 24.98 -5.94 17.62
CA LYS A 246 25.34 -5.73 19.02
C LYS A 246 24.15 -5.28 19.88
N LEU A 247 23.01 -4.95 19.27
CA LEU A 247 21.80 -4.58 20.02
C LEU A 247 21.22 -5.81 20.72
N VAL A 248 20.87 -5.63 21.99
CA VAL A 248 20.14 -6.63 22.78
C VAL A 248 18.63 -6.37 22.63
N ASN A 249 17.81 -7.42 22.70
CA ASN A 249 16.35 -7.29 22.48
C ASN A 249 15.65 -6.37 23.50
N ASP A 250 16.24 -6.19 24.68
CA ASP A 250 15.73 -5.36 25.77
C ASP A 250 16.46 -4.00 25.85
N ASP A 251 17.12 -3.60 24.77
CA ASP A 251 17.87 -2.35 24.72
C ASP A 251 16.89 -1.16 24.63
N THR A 252 16.77 -0.45 25.75
CA THR A 252 15.98 0.78 25.87
C THR A 252 16.75 2.03 25.41
N SER A 253 18.00 1.87 24.94
CA SER A 253 18.81 3.01 24.52
C SER A 253 18.34 3.63 23.22
N ASP A 254 18.75 4.88 23.00
CA ASP A 254 18.51 5.61 21.76
C ASP A 254 19.25 5.00 20.55
N ALA A 255 20.15 4.03 20.77
CA ALA A 255 20.94 3.41 19.72
C ALA A 255 20.06 2.72 18.65
N LYS A 256 18.94 2.11 19.05
CA LYS A 256 17.99 1.50 18.10
C LYS A 256 17.38 2.53 17.15
N PHE A 257 17.07 3.73 17.64
CA PHE A 257 16.51 4.81 16.82
C PHE A 257 17.58 5.41 15.91
N GLN A 258 18.82 5.55 16.38
CA GLN A 258 19.95 6.02 15.56
C GLN A 258 20.26 5.06 14.41
N ILE A 259 20.21 3.75 14.66
CA ILE A 259 20.45 2.72 13.65
C ILE A 259 19.32 2.70 12.63
N GLU A 260 18.06 2.82 13.05
CA GLU A 260 16.92 2.93 12.13
C GLU A 260 17.00 4.21 11.26
N ASP A 261 17.28 5.36 11.86
CA ASP A 261 17.43 6.63 11.14
C ASP A 261 18.59 6.55 10.14
N SER A 262 19.72 5.97 10.54
CA SER A 262 20.89 5.79 9.67
C SER A 262 20.61 4.81 8.53
N LYS A 263 19.88 3.71 8.80
CA LYS A 263 19.42 2.76 7.78
C LYS A 263 18.56 3.48 6.74
N ARG A 264 17.62 4.30 7.20
CA ARG A 264 16.74 5.08 6.32
C ARG A 264 17.53 6.08 5.47
N GLN A 265 18.52 6.76 6.05
CA GLN A 265 19.39 7.67 5.30
C GLN A 265 20.22 6.94 4.23
N ILE A 266 20.78 5.77 4.54
CA ILE A 266 21.49 4.96 3.55
C ILE A 266 20.52 4.55 2.43
N ALA A 267 19.34 4.05 2.79
CA ALA A 267 18.32 3.65 1.83
C ALA A 267 17.88 4.82 0.92
N GLN A 268 17.77 6.04 1.45
CA GLN A 268 17.49 7.24 0.66
C GLN A 268 18.62 7.56 -0.34
N LYS A 269 19.88 7.49 0.10
CA LYS A 269 21.03 7.69 -0.81
C LYS A 269 21.10 6.60 -1.90
N VAL A 270 20.76 5.35 -1.57
CA VAL A 270 20.67 4.25 -2.54
C VAL A 270 19.52 4.49 -3.53
N ASP A 271 18.36 4.94 -3.04
CA ASP A 271 17.21 5.30 -3.88
C ASP A 271 17.59 6.39 -4.90
N GLU A 272 18.26 7.45 -4.43
CA GLU A 272 18.76 8.54 -5.28
C GLU A 272 19.76 8.05 -6.32
N ALA A 273 20.76 7.25 -5.92
CA ALA A 273 21.79 6.73 -6.82
C ALA A 273 21.24 5.77 -7.90
N THR A 274 20.13 5.10 -7.63
CA THR A 274 19.51 4.10 -8.53
C THR A 274 18.27 4.63 -9.25
N LYS A 275 17.88 5.90 -9.02
CA LYS A 275 16.66 6.49 -9.56
C LYS A 275 16.64 6.54 -11.09
N ASP A 276 17.72 7.01 -11.69
CA ASP A 276 17.82 7.17 -13.15
C ASP A 276 17.79 5.83 -13.86
N LYS A 277 18.46 4.82 -13.29
CA LYS A 277 18.43 3.44 -13.78
C LYS A 277 17.01 2.87 -13.78
N ARG A 278 16.27 2.97 -12.67
CA ARG A 278 14.88 2.49 -12.57
C ARG A 278 13.96 3.19 -13.58
N LEU A 279 14.09 4.51 -13.71
CA LEU A 279 13.33 5.28 -14.68
C LEU A 279 13.67 4.88 -16.13
N SER A 280 14.95 4.68 -16.43
CA SER A 280 15.42 4.25 -17.75
C SER A 280 14.88 2.86 -18.10
N LYS A 281 15.00 1.89 -17.17
CA LYS A 281 14.45 0.54 -17.33
C LYS A 281 12.96 0.57 -17.61
N ALA A 282 12.18 1.29 -16.80
CA ALA A 282 10.74 1.41 -16.99
C ALA A 282 10.37 2.00 -18.37
N LYS A 283 11.16 2.97 -18.88
CA LYS A 283 10.97 3.54 -20.22
C LYS A 283 11.31 2.55 -21.33
N THR A 284 12.40 1.80 -21.21
CA THR A 284 12.79 0.76 -22.17
C THR A 284 11.75 -0.36 -22.21
N ASP A 285 11.29 -0.81 -21.05
CA ASP A 285 10.26 -1.84 -20.94
C ASP A 285 8.94 -1.36 -21.56
N TYR A 286 8.52 -0.13 -21.28
CA TYR A 286 7.34 0.47 -21.92
C TYR A 286 7.48 0.57 -23.45
N ALA A 287 8.62 1.03 -23.96
CA ALA A 287 8.87 1.13 -25.40
C ALA A 287 8.77 -0.24 -26.07
N THR A 288 9.36 -1.26 -25.44
CA THR A 288 9.33 -2.65 -25.93
C THR A 288 7.88 -3.19 -25.95
N GLN A 289 7.14 -3.02 -24.85
CA GLN A 289 5.73 -3.45 -24.79
C GLN A 289 4.83 -2.69 -25.78
N LYS A 290 5.12 -1.42 -26.04
CA LYS A 290 4.41 -0.62 -27.05
C LYS A 290 4.65 -1.14 -28.46
N GLU A 291 5.89 -1.40 -28.85
CA GLU A 291 6.23 -1.93 -30.16
C GLU A 291 5.61 -3.32 -30.39
N GLU A 292 5.75 -4.21 -29.41
CA GLU A 292 5.15 -5.56 -29.46
C GLU A 292 3.62 -5.51 -29.54
N CYS A 293 2.98 -4.65 -28.73
CA CYS A 293 1.53 -4.50 -28.74
C CYS A 293 1.04 -3.93 -30.08
N LEU A 294 1.76 -2.97 -30.66
CA LEU A 294 1.40 -2.40 -31.97
C LEU A 294 1.45 -3.46 -33.06
N ALA A 295 2.53 -4.26 -33.12
CA ALA A 295 2.67 -5.34 -34.09
C ALA A 295 1.50 -6.35 -34.03
N VAL A 296 1.07 -6.72 -32.83
CA VAL A 296 -0.08 -7.62 -32.64
C VAL A 296 -1.41 -6.97 -33.01
N LEU A 297 -1.58 -5.67 -32.72
CA LEU A 297 -2.81 -4.95 -33.06
C LEU A 297 -2.96 -4.71 -34.57
N GLU A 298 -1.86 -4.54 -35.29
CA GLU A 298 -1.86 -4.42 -36.75
C GLU A 298 -2.25 -5.73 -37.43
N SER A 299 -1.85 -6.89 -36.89
CA SER A 299 -2.20 -8.20 -37.46
C SER A 299 -3.61 -8.67 -37.09
N ASP A 300 -3.96 -8.61 -35.79
CA ASP A 300 -5.12 -9.32 -35.23
C ASP A 300 -6.00 -8.46 -34.31
N GLY A 301 -5.73 -7.15 -34.20
CA GLY A 301 -6.44 -6.22 -33.32
C GLY A 301 -7.78 -5.71 -33.87
N ASN A 302 -8.78 -5.59 -32.99
CA ASN A 302 -10.08 -5.00 -33.32
C ASN A 302 -10.08 -3.46 -33.14
N ASP A 303 -11.18 -2.80 -33.54
CA ASP A 303 -11.27 -1.33 -33.48
C ASP A 303 -11.26 -0.77 -32.04
N ASP A 304 -11.87 -1.47 -31.09
CA ASP A 304 -11.91 -1.07 -29.68
C ASP A 304 -10.53 -1.13 -29.02
N GLU A 305 -9.75 -2.17 -29.30
CA GLU A 305 -8.38 -2.37 -28.80
C GLU A 305 -7.41 -1.37 -29.42
N LYS A 306 -7.55 -1.09 -30.72
CA LYS A 306 -6.78 -0.03 -31.40
C LYS A 306 -7.08 1.33 -30.78
N LYS A 307 -8.34 1.60 -30.42
CA LYS A 307 -8.73 2.82 -29.71
C LYS A 307 -8.13 2.88 -28.30
N ALA A 308 -8.20 1.80 -27.52
CA ALA A 308 -7.61 1.73 -26.18
C ALA A 308 -6.08 1.92 -26.20
N PHE A 309 -5.40 1.35 -27.19
CA PHE A 309 -3.98 1.57 -27.43
C PHE A 309 -3.69 3.06 -27.75
N ALA A 310 -4.44 3.65 -28.68
CA ALA A 310 -4.28 5.04 -29.06
C ALA A 310 -4.49 6.00 -27.87
N GLU A 311 -5.50 5.74 -27.02
CA GLU A 311 -5.73 6.50 -25.79
C GLU A 311 -4.53 6.45 -24.82
N THR A 312 -3.92 5.27 -24.67
CA THR A 312 -2.73 5.10 -23.84
C THR A 312 -1.52 5.85 -24.41
N VAL A 313 -1.27 5.72 -25.72
CA VAL A 313 -0.17 6.39 -26.42
C VAL A 313 -0.35 7.92 -26.42
N ASN A 314 -1.59 8.42 -26.52
CA ASN A 314 -1.85 9.86 -26.44
C ASN A 314 -1.50 10.45 -25.06
N GLN A 315 -1.57 9.64 -24.00
CA GLN A 315 -1.17 10.04 -22.65
C GLN A 315 0.32 9.85 -22.37
N GLU A 316 1.08 9.24 -23.29
CA GLU A 316 2.51 8.93 -23.17
C GLU A 316 3.37 10.12 -22.75
N PRO A 317 3.23 11.33 -23.34
CA PRO A 317 4.05 12.48 -22.95
C PRO A 317 3.86 12.88 -21.48
N ILE A 318 2.71 12.54 -20.87
CA ILE A 318 2.37 12.93 -19.51
C ILE A 318 3.08 12.01 -18.51
N PHE A 319 3.02 10.70 -18.71
CA PHE A 319 3.61 9.76 -17.75
C PHE A 319 5.08 9.47 -18.01
N ILE A 320 5.59 9.59 -19.25
CA ILE A 320 7.00 9.29 -19.55
C ILE A 320 7.96 10.39 -19.05
N ASN A 321 7.44 11.62 -18.91
CA ASN A 321 8.16 12.76 -18.34
C ASN A 321 7.97 12.87 -16.82
N SER A 322 7.14 12.00 -16.22
CA SER A 322 6.95 11.92 -14.78
C SER A 322 8.18 11.29 -14.11
N PRO A 323 8.58 11.75 -12.91
CA PRO A 323 9.63 11.10 -12.11
C PRO A 323 9.17 9.76 -11.50
N ASN A 324 7.88 9.45 -11.57
CA ASN A 324 7.30 8.23 -11.02
C ASN A 324 7.40 7.07 -12.03
N HIS A 325 8.41 6.21 -11.84
CA HIS A 325 8.65 5.03 -12.66
C HIS A 325 7.51 3.99 -12.57
N LEU A 326 6.88 3.83 -11.41
CA LEU A 326 5.75 2.91 -11.22
C LEU A 326 4.58 3.23 -12.16
N ARG A 327 4.32 4.52 -12.44
CA ARG A 327 3.28 4.92 -13.40
C ARG A 327 3.61 4.48 -14.83
N ILE A 328 4.89 4.45 -15.20
CA ILE A 328 5.33 3.98 -16.53
C ILE A 328 5.16 2.46 -16.59
N GLU A 329 5.57 1.75 -15.53
CA GLU A 329 5.42 0.29 -15.42
C GLU A 329 3.95 -0.15 -15.46
N GLU A 330 3.05 0.57 -14.77
CA GLU A 330 1.61 0.27 -14.81
C GLU A 330 1.03 0.40 -16.23
N ARG A 331 1.48 1.41 -16.99
CA ARG A 331 1.10 1.59 -18.39
C ARG A 331 1.71 0.51 -19.30
N ALA A 332 2.96 0.12 -19.06
CA ALA A 332 3.59 -1.00 -19.75
C ALA A 332 2.83 -2.33 -19.48
N LYS A 333 2.45 -2.60 -18.23
CA LYS A 333 1.61 -3.74 -17.85
C LYS A 333 0.24 -3.69 -18.50
N SER A 334 -0.36 -2.50 -18.62
CA SER A 334 -1.64 -2.31 -19.32
C SER A 334 -1.54 -2.63 -20.82
N LEU A 335 -0.48 -2.19 -21.49
CA LEU A 335 -0.22 -2.54 -22.89
C LEU A 335 0.05 -4.04 -23.06
N SER A 336 0.80 -4.64 -22.14
CA SER A 336 1.03 -6.08 -22.12
C SER A 336 -0.27 -6.86 -22.01
N ARG A 337 -1.18 -6.48 -21.09
CA ARG A 337 -2.51 -7.08 -20.96
C ARG A 337 -3.33 -6.96 -22.25
N LEU A 338 -3.31 -5.78 -22.88
CA LEU A 338 -4.00 -5.56 -24.16
C LEU A 338 -3.44 -6.48 -25.26
N LYS A 339 -2.11 -6.52 -25.40
CA LYS A 339 -1.40 -7.40 -26.35
C LYS A 339 -1.81 -8.86 -26.16
N TYR A 340 -1.77 -9.37 -24.93
CA TYR A 340 -2.11 -10.75 -24.67
C TYR A 340 -3.60 -11.03 -24.86
N GLY A 341 -4.49 -10.09 -24.53
CA GLY A 341 -5.91 -10.19 -24.84
C GLY A 341 -6.17 -10.45 -26.33
N VAL A 342 -5.43 -9.79 -27.21
CA VAL A 342 -5.49 -10.03 -28.66
C VAL A 342 -4.91 -11.40 -29.02
N LEU A 343 -3.72 -11.73 -28.50
CA LEU A 343 -3.05 -13.00 -28.77
C LEU A 343 -3.91 -14.21 -28.39
N TRP A 344 -4.66 -14.16 -27.30
CA TRP A 344 -5.57 -15.24 -26.87
C TRP A 344 -6.72 -15.56 -27.84
N ARG A 345 -6.94 -14.71 -28.85
CA ARG A 345 -7.89 -14.99 -29.95
C ARG A 345 -7.22 -15.63 -31.16
N THR A 346 -5.89 -15.60 -31.22
CA THR A 346 -5.15 -16.09 -32.38
C THR A 346 -4.90 -17.60 -32.26
N PRO A 347 -5.18 -18.40 -33.32
CA PRO A 347 -4.94 -19.84 -33.30
C PRO A 347 -3.49 -20.20 -33.00
N LYS A 348 -2.54 -19.44 -33.57
CA LYS A 348 -1.10 -19.66 -33.38
C LYS A 348 -0.70 -19.60 -31.90
N PHE A 349 -1.17 -18.58 -31.19
CA PHE A 349 -0.87 -18.42 -29.77
C PHE A 349 -1.53 -19.49 -28.90
N LEU A 350 -2.78 -19.87 -29.20
CA LEU A 350 -3.46 -20.94 -28.47
C LEU A 350 -2.72 -22.28 -28.59
N LEU A 351 -2.15 -22.57 -29.76
CA LEU A 351 -1.33 -23.75 -30.00
C LEU A 351 0.01 -23.69 -29.26
N GLU A 352 0.72 -22.56 -29.34
CA GLU A 352 1.99 -22.36 -28.63
C GLU A 352 1.80 -22.47 -27.11
N MET A 353 0.72 -21.87 -26.60
CA MET A 353 0.35 -21.96 -25.18
C MET A 353 0.02 -23.40 -24.79
N PHE A 354 -0.79 -24.11 -25.58
CA PHE A 354 -1.14 -25.51 -25.29
C PHE A 354 0.10 -26.40 -25.27
N ASN A 355 1.02 -26.26 -26.24
CA ASN A 355 2.26 -27.04 -26.26
C ASN A 355 3.14 -26.76 -25.03
N ARG A 356 3.20 -25.50 -24.58
CA ARG A 356 3.91 -25.13 -23.35
C ARG A 356 3.27 -25.76 -22.12
N LEU A 357 1.94 -25.71 -22.03
CA LEU A 357 1.18 -26.28 -20.91
C LEU A 357 1.26 -27.82 -20.89
N GLU A 358 1.19 -28.47 -22.05
CA GLU A 358 1.41 -29.92 -22.20
C GLU A 358 2.80 -30.31 -21.65
N GLY A 359 3.82 -29.53 -21.98
CA GLY A 359 5.18 -29.71 -21.48
C GLY A 359 5.36 -29.59 -19.97
N ILE A 360 4.44 -28.94 -19.24
CA ILE A 360 4.51 -28.74 -17.78
C ILE A 360 3.42 -29.57 -17.05
N SER A 361 2.43 -30.07 -17.78
CA SER A 361 1.26 -30.78 -17.22
C SER A 361 1.62 -32.01 -16.38
N HIS A 362 2.75 -32.67 -16.66
CA HIS A 362 3.22 -33.86 -15.96
C HIS A 362 3.80 -33.57 -14.56
N THR A 363 4.11 -32.31 -14.24
CA THR A 363 4.61 -31.89 -12.92
C THR A 363 3.49 -31.40 -12.00
N LEU A 364 2.23 -31.47 -12.42
CA LEU A 364 1.07 -31.04 -11.65
C LEU A 364 0.65 -32.10 -10.62
N ASP A 365 0.32 -31.66 -9.40
CA ASP A 365 -0.16 -32.54 -8.31
C ASP A 365 -1.45 -33.31 -8.69
N LYS A 366 -2.24 -32.79 -9.64
CA LYS A 366 -3.48 -33.39 -10.17
C LYS A 366 -3.28 -34.03 -11.55
N SER A 367 -2.27 -34.89 -11.66
CA SER A 367 -1.84 -35.52 -12.92
C SER A 367 -2.97 -36.19 -13.73
N ASP A 368 -3.94 -36.83 -13.08
CA ASP A 368 -5.05 -37.49 -13.79
C ASP A 368 -6.02 -36.50 -14.48
N ILE A 369 -6.32 -35.37 -13.82
CA ILE A 369 -7.18 -34.32 -14.38
C ILE A 369 -6.43 -33.58 -15.50
N ALA A 370 -5.13 -33.31 -15.27
CA ALA A 370 -4.26 -32.71 -16.27
C ALA A 370 -4.14 -33.58 -17.53
N ALA A 371 -3.99 -34.90 -17.37
CA ALA A 371 -3.94 -35.85 -18.49
C ALA A 371 -5.24 -35.86 -19.30
N GLY A 372 -6.40 -35.79 -18.63
CA GLY A 372 -7.69 -35.66 -19.30
C GLY A 372 -7.84 -34.36 -20.09
N LEU A 373 -7.36 -33.23 -19.55
CA LEU A 373 -7.36 -31.94 -20.24
C LEU A 373 -6.38 -31.91 -21.42
N VAL A 374 -5.19 -32.50 -21.29
CA VAL A 374 -4.22 -32.64 -22.38
C VAL A 374 -4.80 -33.50 -23.50
N PHE A 375 -5.48 -34.62 -23.18
CA PHE A 375 -6.16 -35.43 -24.19
C PHE A 375 -7.27 -34.66 -24.91
N ALA A 376 -8.11 -33.92 -24.16
CA ALA A 376 -9.15 -33.08 -24.74
C ALA A 376 -8.57 -31.93 -25.60
N GLY A 377 -7.41 -31.37 -25.20
CA GLY A 377 -6.74 -30.29 -25.92
C GLY A 377 -6.10 -30.78 -27.22
N ASN A 378 -5.52 -31.98 -27.21
CA ASN A 378 -5.03 -32.63 -28.42
C ASN A 378 -6.16 -32.89 -29.43
N GLN A 379 -7.35 -33.32 -28.98
CA GLN A 379 -8.53 -33.42 -29.85
C GLN A 379 -9.03 -32.05 -30.34
N ALA A 380 -9.01 -31.02 -29.50
CA ALA A 380 -9.41 -29.67 -29.91
C ALA A 380 -8.45 -29.10 -30.97
N ARG A 381 -7.15 -29.40 -30.86
CA ARG A 381 -6.13 -29.08 -31.86
C ARG A 381 -6.39 -29.79 -33.19
N GLU A 382 -6.66 -31.09 -33.18
CA GLU A 382 -6.93 -31.88 -34.39
C GLU A 382 -8.20 -31.43 -35.12
N ASN A 383 -9.22 -31.01 -34.38
CA ASN A 383 -10.49 -30.54 -34.94
C ASN A 383 -10.54 -29.03 -35.19
N GLU A 384 -9.41 -28.32 -35.03
CA GLU A 384 -9.30 -26.86 -35.17
C GLU A 384 -10.34 -26.08 -34.33
N ASN A 385 -10.72 -26.63 -33.17
CA ASN A 385 -11.69 -26.02 -32.28
C ASN A 385 -10.99 -25.07 -31.29
N TRP A 386 -10.76 -23.84 -31.74
CA TRP A 386 -10.00 -22.82 -31.01
C TRP A 386 -10.68 -22.34 -29.72
N GLU A 387 -12.00 -22.23 -29.70
CA GLU A 387 -12.74 -21.86 -28.48
C GLU A 387 -12.54 -22.91 -27.39
N LYS A 388 -12.69 -24.18 -27.75
CA LYS A 388 -12.47 -25.29 -26.82
C LYS A 388 -11.01 -25.38 -26.37
N LEU A 389 -10.05 -25.13 -27.27
CA LEU A 389 -8.63 -25.12 -26.93
C LEU A 389 -8.31 -24.00 -25.93
N ARG A 390 -8.92 -22.82 -26.09
CA ARG A 390 -8.80 -21.70 -25.14
C ARG A 390 -9.33 -22.06 -23.76
N GLU A 391 -10.53 -22.65 -23.68
CA GLU A 391 -11.09 -23.10 -22.40
C GLU A 391 -10.19 -24.13 -21.71
N ILE A 392 -9.63 -25.06 -22.47
CA ILE A 392 -8.73 -26.09 -21.95
C ILE A 392 -7.43 -25.47 -21.43
N ASN A 393 -6.83 -24.53 -22.19
CA ASN A 393 -5.64 -23.81 -21.73
C ASN A 393 -5.90 -23.09 -20.41
N ASN A 394 -7.03 -22.38 -20.27
CA ASN A 394 -7.40 -21.74 -19.01
C ASN A 394 -7.56 -22.76 -17.87
N LYS A 395 -8.26 -23.88 -18.12
CA LYS A 395 -8.42 -24.95 -17.11
C LYS A 395 -7.10 -25.59 -16.69
N ILE A 396 -6.13 -25.74 -17.60
CA ILE A 396 -4.80 -26.25 -17.25
C ILE A 396 -4.03 -25.19 -16.44
N ILE A 397 -4.17 -23.92 -16.78
CA ILE A 397 -3.57 -22.81 -16.02
C ILE A 397 -4.15 -22.78 -14.60
N ASP A 398 -5.46 -22.92 -14.43
CA ASP A 398 -6.12 -22.97 -13.11
C ASP A 398 -5.66 -24.16 -12.25
N LEU A 399 -5.03 -25.18 -12.85
CA LEU A 399 -4.44 -26.31 -12.14
C LEU A 399 -2.98 -26.10 -11.74
N LEU A 400 -2.30 -25.10 -12.32
CA LEU A 400 -0.94 -24.74 -11.90
C LEU A 400 -0.95 -24.18 -10.47
N PRO A 401 0.16 -24.29 -9.72
CA PRO A 401 0.31 -23.55 -8.46
C PRO A 401 0.14 -22.04 -8.70
N GLU A 402 -0.49 -21.29 -7.78
CA GLU A 402 -0.77 -19.85 -7.95
C GLU A 402 0.49 -19.02 -8.31
N THR A 403 1.67 -19.42 -7.83
CA THR A 403 2.97 -18.79 -8.19
C THR A 403 3.31 -18.89 -9.68
N GLU A 404 2.87 -19.97 -10.34
CA GLU A 404 3.00 -20.14 -11.78
C GLU A 404 1.79 -19.53 -12.50
N GLN A 405 0.59 -19.57 -11.90
CA GLN A 405 -0.59 -18.88 -12.43
C GLN A 405 -0.34 -17.38 -12.59
N GLU A 406 0.26 -16.71 -11.61
CA GLU A 406 0.57 -15.27 -11.66
C GLU A 406 1.51 -14.88 -12.81
N LYS A 407 2.49 -15.73 -13.13
CA LYS A 407 3.35 -15.58 -14.34
C LYS A 407 2.54 -15.65 -15.62
N HIS A 408 1.41 -16.37 -15.56
CA HIS A 408 0.44 -16.44 -16.62
C HIS A 408 -0.67 -15.39 -16.48
N VAL A 409 -0.95 -14.74 -15.34
CA VAL A 409 -2.03 -13.74 -15.20
C VAL A 409 -1.84 -12.54 -16.13
N GLY A 410 -0.60 -12.07 -16.30
CA GLY A 410 -0.26 -11.05 -17.30
C GLY A 410 -0.50 -11.50 -18.74
N ILE A 411 -0.50 -12.83 -18.97
CA ILE A 411 -0.78 -13.48 -20.22
C ILE A 411 -2.28 -13.79 -20.35
N VAL A 412 -2.98 -14.26 -19.32
CA VAL A 412 -4.31 -14.90 -19.41
C VAL A 412 -5.44 -13.88 -19.62
N GLY A 413 -5.16 -12.57 -19.52
CA GLY A 413 -6.17 -11.55 -19.78
C GLY A 413 -7.40 -11.69 -18.87
N ILE A 414 -7.17 -12.16 -17.63
CA ILE A 414 -8.22 -12.24 -16.61
C ILE A 414 -8.47 -10.82 -16.11
N PHE A 415 -9.72 -10.37 -16.26
CA PHE A 415 -10.23 -9.05 -15.90
C PHE A 415 -10.47 -8.91 -14.40
#